data_AF-X1HSP7-F1
#
_entry.id   AF-X1HSP7-F1
#
_cell.length_a   1.000
_cell.length_b   1.000
_cell.length_c   1.000
_cell.angle_alpha   90.00
_cell.angle_beta   90.00
_cell.angle_gamma   90.00
#
_symmetry.space_group_name_H-M   'P 1'
#
loop_
_entity.id
_entity.type
_entity.pdbx_description
1 polymer ?
#
loop_
_entity_poly.entity_id
_entity_poly.type
_entity_poly.pdbx_seq_one_letter_code
_entity_poly.pdbx_strand_id
1 'polypeptide(L)' 'MFNQKKGINQWAFPVNMSLKDCFNLAKEAKFDGIEVAIGEEGEITLSSTKRDIQKIAKISRSIGVEISSLATGLFWDY' A
#
# COMPACT_ATOMS: atom_id res chain seq x y z
N MET A 1 15.26 -4.21 24.00
CA MET A 1 15.13 -3.02 23.14
C MET A 1 13.87 -3.19 22.31
N PHE A 2 12.99 -2.18 22.29
CA PHE A 2 11.85 -2.16 21.35
C PHE A 2 12.37 -1.77 19.97
N ASN A 3 12.09 -2.58 18.95
CA ASN A 3 12.36 -2.22 17.56
C ASN A 3 11.16 -1.45 17.01
N GLN A 4 11.32 -0.16 16.73
CA GLN A 4 10.27 0.65 16.10
C GLN A 4 10.12 0.25 14.64
N LYS A 5 8.88 -0.02 14.20
CA LYS A 5 8.57 -0.29 12.79
C LYS A 5 8.29 1.02 12.06
N LYS A 6 8.98 1.28 10.95
CA LYS A 6 8.73 2.45 10.10
C LYS A 6 7.68 2.12 9.05
N GLY A 7 6.62 2.94 8.99
CA GLY A 7 5.62 2.91 7.93
C GLY A 7 5.81 4.04 6.93
N ILE A 8 5.31 3.86 5.70
CA ILE A 8 5.18 4.90 4.68
C ILE A 8 3.80 4.86 4.05
N ASN A 9 3.22 6.02 3.72
CA ASN A 9 1.93 6.11 3.04
C ASN A 9 2.11 6.05 1.51
N GLN A 10 1.19 5.38 0.80
CA GLN A 10 1.20 5.27 -0.67
C GLN A 10 1.27 6.62 -1.39
N TRP A 11 0.71 7.69 -0.83
CA TRP A 11 0.77 9.05 -1.39
C TRP A 11 2.15 9.69 -1.33
N ALA A 12 3.13 9.06 -0.69
CA ALA A 12 4.54 9.46 -0.78
C ALA A 12 5.20 9.05 -2.12
N PHE A 13 4.52 8.22 -2.94
CA PHE A 13 5.02 7.73 -4.22
C PHE A 13 4.35 8.47 -5.41
N PRO A 14 4.94 8.43 -6.62
CA PRO A 14 4.32 9.01 -7.80
C PRO A 14 2.92 8.44 -8.08
N VAL A 15 1.97 9.30 -8.46
CA VAL A 15 0.54 8.97 -8.64
C VAL A 15 0.30 7.75 -9.54
N ASN A 16 1.12 7.59 -10.59
CA ASN A 16 0.97 6.52 -11.59
C ASN A 16 1.90 5.31 -11.35
N MET A 17 2.50 5.20 -10.16
CA MET A 17 3.35 4.06 -9.81
C MET A 17 2.49 2.86 -9.38
N SER A 18 2.83 1.67 -9.85
CA SER A 18 2.13 0.44 -9.45
C SER A 18 2.35 0.14 -7.96
N LEU A 19 1.40 -0.49 -7.28
CA LEU A 19 1.57 -0.91 -5.88
C LEU A 19 2.75 -1.85 -5.71
N LYS A 20 3.00 -2.72 -6.70
CA LYS A 20 4.18 -3.59 -6.70
C LYS A 20 5.47 -2.78 -6.64
N ASP A 21 5.58 -1.72 -7.42
CA ASP A 21 6.77 -0.87 -7.44
C ASP A 21 6.87 -0.01 -6.18
N CYS A 22 5.74 0.48 -5.64
CA CYS A 22 5.69 1.11 -4.32
C CYS A 22 6.21 0.16 -3.22
N PHE A 23 5.81 -1.11 -3.23
CA PHE A 23 6.28 -2.11 -2.25
C PHE A 23 7.78 -2.38 -2.40
N ASN A 24 8.29 -2.51 -3.63
CA ASN A 24 9.72 -2.68 -3.88
C ASN A 24 10.50 -1.48 -3.35
N LEU A 25 10.09 -0.26 -3.69
CA LEU A 25 10.79 0.94 -3.27
C LEU A 25 10.69 1.17 -1.75
N ALA A 26 9.55 0.87 -1.13
CA ALA A 26 9.42 0.86 0.33
C ALA A 26 10.41 -0.11 0.97
N LYS A 27 10.58 -1.31 0.39
CA LYS A 27 11.53 -2.31 0.87
C LYS A 27 12.97 -1.84 0.75
N GLU A 28 13.34 -1.32 -0.41
CA GLU A 28 14.68 -0.79 -0.70
C GLU A 28 15.02 0.38 0.23
N ALA A 29 14.04 1.24 0.53
CA ALA A 29 14.14 2.34 1.49
C ALA A 29 14.10 1.90 2.96
N LYS A 30 14.05 0.58 3.24
CA LYS A 30 14.06 0.00 4.58
C LYS A 30 12.87 0.44 5.43
N PHE A 31 11.68 0.57 4.83
CA PHE A 31 10.42 0.61 5.57
C PHE A 31 9.97 -0.81 5.92
N ASP A 32 9.34 -0.95 7.08
CA ASP A 32 8.80 -2.21 7.57
C ASP A 32 7.37 -2.44 7.04
N GLY A 33 6.62 -1.35 6.88
CA GLY A 33 5.25 -1.40 6.39
C GLY A 33 4.88 -0.26 5.46
N ILE A 34 3.78 -0.45 4.75
CA ILE A 34 3.15 0.52 3.86
C ILE A 34 1.65 0.65 4.19
N GLU A 35 1.17 1.88 4.19
CA GLU A 35 -0.25 2.21 4.22
C GLU A 35 -0.74 2.36 2.77
N VAL A 36 -1.57 1.44 2.31
CA VAL A 36 -2.14 1.48 0.95
C VAL A 36 -3.43 2.30 0.94
N ALA A 37 -3.73 2.95 -0.18
CA ALA A 37 -4.86 3.86 -0.32
C ALA A 37 -5.99 3.24 -1.16
N ILE A 38 -7.22 3.40 -0.69
CA ILE A 38 -8.45 3.12 -1.44
C ILE A 38 -8.89 4.41 -2.13
N GLY A 39 -9.10 4.35 -3.45
CA GLY A 39 -9.57 5.49 -4.25
C GLY A 39 -10.71 5.12 -5.20
N GLU A 40 -11.18 6.13 -5.95
CA GLU A 40 -12.13 5.90 -7.07
C GLU A 40 -11.44 5.16 -8.22
N GLU A 41 -10.17 5.49 -8.45
CA GLU A 41 -9.29 4.87 -9.44
C GLU A 41 -8.05 4.24 -8.79
N GLY A 42 -7.36 3.39 -9.55
CA GLY A 42 -6.12 2.72 -9.14
C GLY A 42 -6.29 1.22 -8.87
N GLU A 43 -5.32 0.64 -8.16
CA GLU A 43 -5.27 -0.81 -7.92
C GLU A 43 -6.15 -1.30 -6.76
N ILE A 44 -6.53 -0.39 -5.84
CA ILE A 44 -7.49 -0.66 -4.75
C ILE A 44 -8.60 0.37 -4.83
N THR A 45 -9.79 -0.12 -5.13
CA THR A 45 -11.01 0.68 -5.31
C THR A 45 -12.18 0.04 -4.57
N LEU A 46 -13.29 0.77 -4.47
CA LEU A 46 -14.55 0.23 -3.91
C LEU A 46 -15.12 -0.95 -4.71
N SER A 47 -14.71 -1.13 -5.98
CA SER A 47 -15.12 -2.25 -6.82
C SER A 47 -14.15 -3.44 -6.78
N SER A 48 -13.03 -3.31 -6.06
CA SER A 48 -12.03 -4.37 -5.93
C SER A 48 -12.61 -5.62 -5.26
N THR A 49 -12.40 -6.77 -5.88
CA THR A 49 -12.91 -8.03 -5.31
C THR A 49 -11.97 -8.54 -4.22
N LYS A 50 -12.47 -9.45 -3.37
CA LYS A 50 -11.63 -10.19 -2.42
C LYS A 50 -10.41 -10.84 -3.09
N ARG A 51 -10.56 -11.33 -4.33
CA ARG A 51 -9.47 -11.95 -5.09
C ARG A 51 -8.39 -10.93 -5.45
N ASP A 52 -8.78 -9.71 -5.79
CA ASP A 52 -7.82 -8.65 -6.15
C ASP A 52 -7.01 -8.21 -4.94
N ILE A 53 -7.68 -8.00 -3.80
CA ILE A 53 -7.01 -7.69 -2.53
C ILE A 53 -6.06 -8.83 -2.10
N GLN A 54 -6.46 -10.09 -2.30
CA GLN A 54 -5.60 -11.24 -2.01
C GLN A 54 -4.33 -11.28 -2.88
N LYS A 55 -4.42 -10.88 -4.17
CA LYS A 55 -3.25 -10.78 -5.05
C LYS A 55 -2.30 -9.70 -4.53
N ILE A 56 -2.80 -8.51 -4.20
CA ILE A 56 -2.01 -7.38 -3.69
C ILE A 56 -1.29 -7.78 -2.39
N ALA A 57 -2.03 -8.38 -1.45
CA ALA A 57 -1.45 -8.85 -0.19
C ALA A 57 -0.38 -9.95 -0.40
N LYS A 58 -0.54 -10.82 -1.42
CA LYS A 58 0.47 -11.81 -1.79
C LYS A 58 1.74 -11.14 -2.33
N ILE A 59 1.60 -10.12 -3.17
CA ILE A 59 2.73 -9.36 -3.72
C ILE A 59 3.51 -8.68 -2.58
N SER A 60 2.82 -7.95 -1.70
CA SER A 60 3.44 -7.30 -0.53
C SER A 60 4.23 -8.29 0.34
N ARG A 61 3.63 -9.44 0.66
CA ARG A 61 4.30 -10.51 1.42
C ARG A 61 5.52 -11.09 0.71
N SER A 62 5.45 -11.26 -0.61
CA SER A 62 6.59 -11.80 -1.39
C SER A 62 7.79 -10.85 -1.45
N ILE A 63 7.53 -9.53 -1.39
CA ILE A 63 8.56 -8.49 -1.37
C ILE A 63 9.11 -8.30 0.07
N GLY A 64 8.30 -8.63 1.08
CA GLY A 64 8.68 -8.53 2.48
C GLY A 64 8.47 -7.14 3.06
N VAL A 65 7.38 -6.46 2.65
CA VAL A 65 6.84 -5.25 3.26
C VAL A 65 5.43 -5.57 3.77
N GLU A 66 5.12 -5.16 5.00
CA GLU A 66 3.81 -5.35 5.61
C GLU A 66 2.80 -4.33 5.08
N ILE A 67 1.57 -4.72 4.75
CA ILE A 67 0.48 -3.74 4.62
C ILE A 67 -0.01 -3.46 6.03
N SER A 68 0.41 -2.32 6.59
CA SER A 68 0.23 -2.01 8.01
C SER A 68 -1.08 -1.27 8.31
N SER A 69 -1.65 -0.59 7.32
CA SER A 69 -2.86 0.22 7.46
C SER A 69 -3.49 0.53 6.10
N LEU A 70 -4.65 1.18 6.13
CA LEU A 70 -5.40 1.64 4.96
C LEU A 70 -5.68 3.13 5.06
N ALA A 71 -5.43 3.87 3.99
CA ALA A 71 -5.82 5.27 3.81
C ALA A 71 -6.97 5.37 2.79
N THR A 72 -7.71 6.47 2.84
CA THR A 72 -8.61 6.85 1.75
C THR A 72 -8.85 8.35 1.76
N GLY A 73 -8.88 8.95 0.56
CA GLY A 73 -9.27 10.34 0.37
C GLY A 73 -10.76 10.51 0.10
N LEU A 74 -11.52 9.42 -0.06
CA LEU A 74 -12.92 9.45 -0.51
C LEU A 74 -13.82 10.31 0.37
N PHE A 75 -13.54 10.45 1.67
CA PHE A 75 -14.33 11.32 2.56
C PHE A 75 -14.17 12.82 2.31
N TRP A 76 -13.28 13.24 1.41
CA TRP A 76 -13.12 14.65 1.03
C TRP A 76 -13.89 15.00 -0.23
N ASP A 77 -14.24 13.99 -1.03
CA ASP A 77 -14.93 14.16 -2.32
C ASP A 77 -16.47 14.00 -2.20
N TYR A 78 -16.95 13.45 -1.08
CA TYR A 78 -18.38 13.24 -0.75
C TYR A 78 -18.79 13.97 0.52
#